data_AF-A0A8D9DJ17-F1
#
_entry.id   AF-A0A8D9DJ17-F1
#
_cell.length_a   1.000
_cell.length_b   1.000
_cell.length_c   1.000
_cell.angle_alpha   90.00
_cell.angle_beta   90.00
_cell.angle_gamma   90.00
#
_symmetry.space_group_name_H-M   'P 1'
#
loop_
_entity.id
_entity.type
_entity.pdbx_description
1 polymer ?
#
loop_
_entity_poly.entity_id
_entity_poly.type
_entity_poly.pdbx_seq_one_letter_code
_entity_poly.pdbx_strand_id
1 'polypeptide(L)'
;EEALRTKNPKALTFPCYTYTDTSPHSASLHVMDASPLKKLEQLEFSLDSVTDLSSSPSASPSSSPAVATFSCVDGVTELRFLQSDSTHCFTFDLASAQLFKLGTVQFICVSNDNSEEERSFSKGVNIKFGSEKDSKEFCDSFEEWRKGSSTVSASKSKFDDKIEASSAKMYFHYYGQLLHQQNMLQDYVRTGTYYAAVMENRSDFAGRVVVDVGAGSGILSMFAAQAGAKHVYAVEASEMAEYARKLIAGNPLFADRITVIKGKVEDIELPEKADILISEPMGTLLVNERMLESYVIARDRFMSPNGKMFPTVGRIHMAPFSDEFLFIEMANKALFWQQQNYYGVDLTPLFGSAHQGYFSQPVVDAFDPRLLVAPPTFHTIDFTQMKEEDFYEIDIPLKFTSSVCTRVHGLACWFDVLFDGSTVQRWLTTAPGAPTTHWYQIRCVLAQPIYVMAGQEITGRLHLVAHSAQSYTIDLTLSAKMWGPGASQGGILQSSTGKFDLKEPYYRMSQPQAYPAAQEPPLPPQPQLNPQQDIQIQSDDFEEELLQEPAQNASTTQL
;
A
#
# COMPACT_ATOMS: atom_id res chain seq x y z
N GLU A 1 -58.78 -0.54 20.65
CA GLU A 1 -59.77 0.53 20.35
C GLU A 1 -59.10 1.88 20.49
N GLU A 2 -59.65 2.83 19.75
CA GLU A 2 -59.27 4.23 19.59
C GLU A 2 -58.72 4.94 20.84
N ALA A 3 -57.58 5.61 20.67
CA ALA A 3 -57.48 7.08 20.70
C ALA A 3 -56.10 7.51 21.22
N LEU A 4 -55.21 7.93 20.31
CA LEU A 4 -54.34 9.10 20.46
C LEU A 4 -53.43 9.23 19.22
N ARG A 5 -54.01 9.83 18.17
CA ARG A 5 -53.25 10.59 17.18
C ARG A 5 -52.72 11.86 17.84
N THR A 6 -51.43 12.15 17.74
CA THR A 6 -50.85 13.33 17.07
C THR A 6 -49.41 13.60 17.54
N LYS A 7 -48.43 13.42 16.64
CA LYS A 7 -47.46 14.44 16.21
C LYS A 7 -46.52 13.88 15.12
N ASN A 8 -46.42 14.64 14.03
CA ASN A 8 -45.67 14.40 12.79
C ASN A 8 -44.16 14.10 12.99
N PRO A 9 -43.56 13.34 12.06
CA PRO A 9 -42.23 13.63 11.55
C PRO A 9 -42.31 14.33 10.17
N LYS A 10 -41.46 15.35 9.98
CA LYS A 10 -41.29 16.09 8.73
C LYS A 10 -40.75 15.15 7.64
N ALA A 11 -41.47 15.06 6.52
CA ALA A 11 -40.98 14.50 5.28
C ALA A 11 -40.05 15.51 4.58
N LEU A 12 -38.87 15.06 4.15
CA LEU A 12 -38.03 15.75 3.17
C LEU A 12 -38.34 15.14 1.80
N THR A 13 -38.94 15.96 0.94
CA THR A 13 -39.26 15.71 -0.46
C THR A 13 -38.02 15.83 -1.34
N PHE A 14 -37.78 14.84 -2.22
CA PHE A 14 -36.93 14.97 -3.41
C PHE A 14 -37.83 14.95 -4.66
N PRO A 15 -37.67 15.88 -5.62
CA PRO A 15 -38.50 15.90 -6.82
C PRO A 15 -38.01 14.89 -7.86
N CYS A 16 -38.96 14.07 -8.33
CA CYS A 16 -38.83 13.18 -9.47
C CYS A 16 -39.37 13.92 -10.71
N TYR A 17 -38.55 14.11 -11.75
CA TYR A 17 -39.02 14.62 -13.04
C TYR A 17 -39.35 13.44 -13.96
N THR A 18 -40.62 13.34 -14.34
CA THR A 18 -41.17 12.46 -15.37
C THR A 18 -40.97 13.07 -16.75
N TYR A 19 -40.56 12.26 -17.73
CA TYR A 19 -40.69 12.59 -19.16
C TYR A 19 -41.46 11.46 -19.86
N THR A 20 -42.60 11.80 -20.45
CA THR A 20 -43.42 10.91 -21.29
C THR A 20 -43.27 11.29 -22.76
N ASP A 21 -42.73 10.34 -23.51
CA ASP A 21 -43.25 9.73 -24.74
C ASP A 21 -43.40 10.55 -26.04
N THR A 22 -42.79 10.07 -27.12
CA THR A 22 -43.46 9.70 -28.40
C THR A 22 -42.46 9.12 -29.43
N SER A 23 -42.80 7.94 -29.97
CA SER A 23 -42.18 7.22 -31.11
C SER A 23 -42.75 7.72 -32.47
N PRO A 24 -42.47 7.18 -33.70
CA PRO A 24 -41.74 5.94 -34.09
C PRO A 24 -40.86 5.98 -35.39
N HIS A 25 -40.27 4.82 -35.71
CA HIS A 25 -39.87 4.29 -37.03
C HIS A 25 -38.47 4.54 -37.66
N SER A 26 -37.80 3.40 -37.86
CA SER A 26 -37.21 2.89 -39.12
C SER A 26 -35.69 2.71 -39.15
N ALA A 27 -35.29 1.50 -39.55
CA ALA A 27 -33.92 1.08 -39.77
C ALA A 27 -33.48 1.41 -41.20
N SER A 28 -32.25 1.90 -41.37
CA SER A 28 -31.46 1.70 -42.59
C SER A 28 -29.96 1.83 -42.33
N LEU A 29 -29.20 0.87 -42.82
CA LEU A 29 -27.74 0.88 -42.98
C LEU A 29 -27.27 2.18 -43.67
N HIS A 30 -26.12 2.75 -43.24
CA HIS A 30 -24.92 2.88 -44.09
C HIS A 30 -23.75 3.64 -43.43
N VAL A 31 -22.55 3.08 -43.65
CA VAL A 31 -21.23 3.73 -43.83
C VAL A 31 -20.46 4.17 -42.57
N MET A 32 -19.38 3.42 -42.32
CA MET A 32 -18.18 3.83 -41.57
C MET A 32 -17.67 5.17 -42.10
N ASP A 33 -17.39 6.14 -41.22
CA ASP A 33 -16.49 7.22 -41.59
C ASP A 33 -15.68 7.83 -40.44
N ALA A 34 -14.43 8.11 -40.80
CA ALA A 34 -13.45 9.09 -40.34
C ALA A 34 -12.98 9.17 -38.86
N SER A 35 -11.65 9.08 -38.74
CA SER A 35 -10.78 9.33 -37.59
C SER A 35 -10.84 10.79 -37.05
N PRO A 36 -10.49 11.03 -35.77
CA PRO A 36 -10.69 12.30 -35.06
C PRO A 36 -9.65 13.39 -35.36
N LEU A 37 -9.17 13.52 -36.61
CA LEU A 37 -8.01 14.35 -36.96
C LEU A 37 -8.32 15.79 -37.42
N LYS A 38 -9.46 16.38 -37.08
CA LYS A 38 -9.76 17.79 -37.43
C LYS A 38 -10.51 18.53 -36.32
N LYS A 39 -9.76 19.16 -35.38
CA LYS A 39 -10.16 20.36 -34.60
C LYS A 39 -9.09 20.80 -33.56
N LEU A 40 -7.93 21.27 -34.03
CA LEU A 40 -7.00 22.07 -33.21
C LEU A 40 -6.49 23.23 -34.09
N GLU A 41 -7.35 24.22 -34.29
CA GLU A 41 -7.02 25.43 -35.05
C GLU A 41 -6.68 26.54 -34.04
N GLN A 42 -5.39 26.79 -33.82
CA GLN A 42 -4.76 27.95 -33.15
C GLN A 42 -5.29 28.41 -31.77
N LEU A 43 -4.39 28.58 -30.79
CA LEU A 43 -4.73 29.11 -29.45
C LEU A 43 -3.88 30.34 -29.12
N GLU A 44 -4.50 31.44 -28.68
CA GLU A 44 -3.85 32.72 -28.45
C GLU A 44 -3.95 33.20 -26.99
N PHE A 45 -2.88 33.83 -26.49
CA PHE A 45 -2.79 34.43 -25.16
C PHE A 45 -2.28 35.87 -25.26
N SER A 46 -2.92 36.79 -24.54
CA SER A 46 -2.45 38.17 -24.42
C SER A 46 -1.37 38.29 -23.34
N LEU A 47 -0.32 39.05 -23.64
CA LEU A 47 0.84 39.27 -22.78
C LEU A 47 1.04 40.76 -22.54
N ASP A 48 1.46 41.12 -21.33
CA ASP A 48 1.83 42.50 -20.98
C ASP A 48 3.13 42.91 -21.69
N SER A 49 4.10 41.98 -21.79
CA SER A 49 5.37 42.22 -22.48
C SER A 49 6.10 40.92 -22.81
N VAL A 50 6.85 40.92 -23.92
CA VAL A 50 7.85 39.91 -24.28
C VAL A 50 9.17 40.61 -24.61
N THR A 51 10.28 40.15 -24.04
CA THR A 51 11.61 40.75 -24.28
C THR A 51 12.66 39.69 -24.59
N ASP A 52 13.47 39.93 -25.63
CA ASP A 52 14.60 39.06 -26.03
C ASP A 52 15.75 39.15 -25.02
N LEU A 53 16.21 37.99 -24.53
CA LEU A 53 17.31 37.88 -23.59
C LEU A 53 18.69 38.15 -24.22
N SER A 54 18.80 38.17 -25.56
CA SER A 54 20.05 38.42 -26.29
C SER A 54 20.36 39.91 -26.54
N SER A 55 19.42 40.80 -26.23
CA SER A 55 19.57 42.25 -26.45
C SER A 55 20.42 42.91 -25.35
N SER A 56 21.40 43.74 -25.74
CA SER A 56 22.32 44.42 -24.81
C SER A 56 21.57 45.36 -23.83
N PRO A 57 22.02 45.52 -22.57
CA PRO A 57 21.27 46.23 -21.52
C PRO A 57 21.19 47.77 -21.70
N SER A 58 21.61 48.31 -22.85
CA SER A 58 21.61 49.75 -23.16
C SER A 58 20.36 50.24 -23.91
N ALA A 59 19.38 49.38 -24.18
CA ALA A 59 18.07 49.78 -24.69
C ALA A 59 17.03 49.74 -23.56
N SER A 60 16.30 50.84 -23.36
CA SER A 60 15.12 50.88 -22.49
C SER A 60 14.14 49.77 -22.90
N PRO A 61 13.63 48.93 -21.97
CA PRO A 61 12.71 47.85 -22.33
C PRO A 61 11.43 48.47 -22.89
N SER A 62 11.16 48.30 -24.18
CA SER A 62 9.85 48.61 -24.76
C SER A 62 8.86 47.59 -24.21
N SER A 63 8.09 47.98 -23.20
CA SER A 63 6.98 47.17 -22.69
C SER A 63 5.78 47.32 -23.61
N SER A 64 5.84 46.68 -24.77
CA SER A 64 4.72 46.66 -25.71
C SER A 64 3.93 45.37 -25.52
N PRO A 65 2.59 45.44 -25.52
CA PRO A 65 1.75 44.25 -25.40
C PRO A 65 2.07 43.29 -26.55
N ALA A 66 2.03 42.00 -26.25
CA ALA A 66 2.34 40.94 -27.20
C ALA A 66 1.26 39.86 -27.18
N VAL A 67 1.20 39.05 -28.23
CA VAL A 67 0.34 37.87 -28.32
C VAL A 67 1.21 36.64 -28.45
N ALA A 68 0.96 35.64 -27.62
CA ALA A 68 1.51 34.31 -27.78
C ALA A 68 0.49 33.42 -28.51
N THR A 69 0.90 32.76 -29.58
CA THR A 69 0.06 31.89 -30.40
C THR A 69 0.67 30.50 -30.45
N PHE A 70 -0.11 29.49 -30.06
CA PHE A 70 0.17 28.09 -30.31
C PHE A 70 -0.43 27.70 -31.67
N SER A 71 0.39 27.16 -32.56
CA SER A 71 -0.04 26.68 -33.88
C SER A 71 0.59 25.34 -34.23
N CYS A 72 -0.06 24.60 -35.11
CA CYS A 72 0.50 23.42 -35.75
C CYS A 72 0.59 23.73 -37.25
N VAL A 73 1.81 23.82 -37.77
CA VAL A 73 2.09 24.08 -39.19
C VAL A 73 2.88 22.90 -39.72
N ASP A 74 2.37 22.24 -40.77
CA ASP A 74 2.99 21.06 -41.38
C ASP A 74 3.33 19.90 -40.39
N GLY A 75 2.54 19.76 -39.32
CA GLY A 75 2.71 18.71 -38.31
C GLY A 75 3.71 19.04 -37.19
N VAL A 76 4.33 20.21 -37.22
CA VAL A 76 5.21 20.72 -36.15
C VAL A 76 4.41 21.68 -35.27
N THR A 77 4.42 21.45 -33.96
CA THR A 77 3.83 22.39 -33.00
C THR A 77 4.82 23.52 -32.72
N GLU A 78 4.38 24.75 -32.96
CA GLU A 78 5.18 25.95 -32.73
C GLU A 78 4.48 26.88 -31.72
N LEU A 79 5.31 27.60 -30.96
CA LEU A 79 4.89 28.70 -30.09
C LEU A 79 5.48 30.00 -30.63
N ARG A 80 4.61 30.94 -30.96
CA ARG A 80 4.97 32.21 -31.58
C ARG A 80 4.64 33.38 -30.68
N PHE A 81 5.55 34.33 -30.52
CA PHE A 81 5.29 35.60 -29.82
C PHE A 81 5.38 36.76 -30.80
N LEU A 82 4.30 37.53 -30.92
CA LEU A 82 4.21 38.70 -31.79
C LEU A 82 4.01 39.97 -30.95
N GLN A 83 4.91 40.95 -31.09
CA GLN A 83 4.82 42.23 -30.39
C GLN A 83 3.98 43.23 -31.23
N SER A 84 3.08 43.98 -30.59
CA SER A 84 2.06 44.78 -31.28
C SER A 84 2.60 45.92 -32.15
N ASP A 85 3.85 46.34 -31.93
CA ASP A 85 4.48 47.52 -32.53
C ASP A 85 5.70 47.20 -33.41
N SER A 86 5.99 45.93 -33.67
CA SER A 86 7.14 45.53 -34.49
C SER A 86 6.87 44.34 -35.40
N THR A 87 7.69 44.19 -36.45
CA THR A 87 7.74 42.97 -37.27
C THR A 87 8.53 41.85 -36.58
N HIS A 88 8.96 42.03 -35.33
CA HIS A 88 9.72 41.03 -34.60
C HIS A 88 8.78 39.95 -34.06
N CYS A 89 9.09 38.73 -34.48
CA CYS A 89 8.34 37.53 -34.15
C CYS A 89 9.33 36.52 -33.58
N PHE A 90 9.09 36.03 -32.37
CA PHE A 90 9.86 34.95 -31.77
C PHE A 90 9.12 33.65 -31.97
N THR A 91 9.72 32.70 -32.69
CA THR A 91 9.12 31.39 -32.93
C THR A 91 9.98 30.32 -32.27
N PHE A 92 9.34 29.48 -31.46
CA PHE A 92 9.91 28.35 -30.77
C PHE A 92 9.28 27.07 -31.30
N ASP A 93 10.09 26.06 -31.61
CA ASP A 93 9.63 24.70 -31.73
C ASP A 93 9.29 24.19 -30.32
N LEU A 94 8.04 23.81 -30.10
CA LEU A 94 7.59 23.38 -28.77
C LEU A 94 8.32 22.11 -28.31
N ALA A 95 8.79 21.25 -29.22
CA ALA A 95 9.52 20.04 -28.87
C ALA A 95 10.86 20.33 -28.18
N SER A 96 11.51 21.46 -28.51
CA SER A 96 12.80 21.87 -27.94
C SER A 96 12.71 23.04 -26.96
N ALA A 97 11.53 23.62 -26.78
CA ALA A 97 11.28 24.73 -25.88
C ALA A 97 11.16 24.29 -24.41
N GLN A 98 11.75 25.07 -23.52
CA GLN A 98 11.62 24.94 -22.06
C GLN A 98 11.09 26.24 -21.46
N LEU A 99 10.12 26.11 -20.56
CA LEU A 99 9.50 27.22 -19.85
C LEU A 99 9.90 27.20 -18.37
N PHE A 100 10.54 28.26 -17.90
CA PHE A 100 10.99 28.43 -16.52
C PHE A 100 10.17 29.51 -15.82
N LYS A 101 9.61 29.18 -14.65
CA LYS A 101 8.83 30.12 -13.85
C LYS A 101 9.77 30.99 -12.99
N LEU A 102 9.72 32.30 -13.17
CA LEU A 102 10.46 33.28 -12.34
C LEU A 102 9.60 33.89 -11.24
N GLY A 103 8.28 33.92 -11.42
CA GLY A 103 7.33 34.49 -10.47
C GLY A 103 5.90 34.04 -10.76
N THR A 104 4.91 34.66 -10.13
CA THR A 104 3.48 34.30 -10.34
C THR A 104 2.98 34.63 -11.75
N VAL A 105 3.57 35.63 -12.41
CA VAL A 105 3.17 36.09 -13.76
C VAL A 105 4.35 36.26 -14.73
N GLN A 106 5.54 35.79 -14.35
CA GLN A 106 6.78 35.95 -15.13
C GLN A 106 7.45 34.63 -15.43
N PHE A 107 7.85 34.44 -16.68
CA PHE A 107 8.44 33.21 -17.19
C PHE A 107 9.59 33.52 -18.15
N ILE A 108 10.51 32.57 -18.29
CA ILE A 108 11.52 32.55 -19.34
C ILE A 108 11.22 31.36 -20.25
N CYS A 109 11.11 31.59 -21.56
CA CYS A 109 11.04 30.54 -22.57
C CYS A 109 12.36 30.49 -23.34
N VAL A 110 13.00 29.32 -23.40
CA VAL A 110 14.28 29.10 -24.11
C VAL A 110 14.20 27.88 -25.01
N SER A 111 14.97 27.85 -26.09
CA SER A 111 15.14 26.66 -26.94
C SER A 111 16.61 26.29 -27.10
N ASN A 112 16.89 25.00 -27.22
CA ASN A 112 18.21 24.46 -27.56
C ASN A 112 18.30 24.17 -29.06
N ASP A 113 19.44 24.49 -29.68
CA ASP A 113 19.81 23.88 -30.97
C ASP A 113 20.46 22.51 -30.68
N ASN A 114 20.07 21.49 -31.43
CA ASN A 114 20.57 20.11 -31.31
C ASN A 114 22.03 19.96 -31.81
N SER A 115 22.98 20.66 -31.19
CA SER A 115 24.42 20.38 -31.31
C SER A 115 24.94 19.85 -29.97
N GLU A 116 25.49 18.64 -29.98
CA GLU A 116 25.88 17.84 -28.79
C GLU A 116 27.06 18.39 -27.95
N GLU A 117 27.30 19.71 -27.94
CA GLU A 117 28.33 20.33 -27.08
C GLU A 117 27.72 21.44 -26.20
N GLU A 118 27.80 21.23 -24.88
CA GLU A 118 27.58 22.13 -23.73
C GLU A 118 26.36 23.08 -23.71
N ARG A 119 25.69 23.11 -22.53
CA ARG A 119 24.49 23.89 -22.12
C ARG A 119 24.48 25.37 -22.57
N SER A 120 24.27 25.62 -23.85
CA SER A 120 24.07 26.94 -24.43
C SER A 120 22.69 27.01 -25.08
N PHE A 121 21.81 27.81 -24.50
CA PHE A 121 20.49 28.08 -25.08
C PHE A 121 20.68 29.07 -26.23
N SER A 122 20.24 28.71 -27.44
CA SER A 122 20.49 29.54 -28.63
C SER A 122 19.48 30.69 -28.78
N LYS A 123 18.31 30.60 -28.13
CA LYS A 123 17.27 31.64 -28.11
C LYS A 123 16.54 31.66 -26.76
N GLY A 124 16.19 32.85 -26.28
CA GLY A 124 15.44 33.01 -25.03
C GLY A 124 14.66 34.31 -24.94
N VAL A 125 13.44 34.24 -24.41
CA VAL A 125 12.57 35.39 -24.18
C VAL A 125 12.03 35.40 -22.75
N ASN A 126 11.89 36.59 -22.17
CA ASN A 126 11.16 36.81 -20.92
C ASN A 126 9.72 37.17 -21.25
N ILE A 127 8.76 36.55 -20.56
CA ILE A 127 7.33 36.64 -20.79
C ILE A 127 6.66 37.13 -19.51
N LYS A 128 5.80 38.15 -19.64
CA LYS A 128 5.00 38.66 -18.52
C LYS A 128 3.51 38.68 -18.87
N PHE A 129 2.68 38.14 -17.97
CA PHE A 129 1.22 38.11 -18.06
C PHE A 129 0.59 39.22 -17.19
N GLY A 130 -0.58 39.71 -17.60
CA GLY A 130 -1.36 40.68 -16.83
C GLY A 130 -2.08 40.09 -15.61
N SER A 131 -2.28 38.76 -15.56
CA SER A 131 -2.92 38.09 -14.43
C SER A 131 -2.33 36.70 -14.15
N GLU A 132 -2.45 36.24 -12.90
CA GLU A 132 -2.05 34.88 -12.49
C GLU A 132 -2.90 33.81 -13.18
N LYS A 133 -4.18 34.12 -13.46
CA LYS A 133 -5.08 33.21 -14.17
C LYS A 133 -4.56 32.91 -15.59
N ASP A 134 -4.23 33.94 -16.36
CA ASP A 134 -3.76 33.78 -17.73
C ASP A 134 -2.40 33.08 -17.78
N SER A 135 -1.54 33.35 -16.79
CA SER A 135 -0.24 32.68 -16.67
C SER A 135 -0.38 31.17 -16.43
N LYS A 136 -1.39 30.76 -15.67
CA LYS A 136 -1.66 29.35 -15.36
C LYS A 136 -2.25 28.65 -16.57
N GLU A 137 -3.25 29.25 -17.21
CA GLU A 137 -3.86 28.72 -18.43
C GLU A 137 -2.82 28.57 -19.56
N PHE A 138 -1.88 29.52 -19.67
CA PHE A 138 -0.76 29.43 -20.60
C PHE A 138 0.19 28.26 -20.28
N CYS A 139 0.55 28.05 -19.01
CA CYS A 139 1.42 26.93 -18.63
C CYS A 139 0.77 25.57 -18.92
N ASP A 140 -0.52 25.44 -18.60
CA ASP A 140 -1.29 24.22 -18.85
C ASP A 140 -1.34 23.94 -20.37
N SER A 141 -1.59 24.98 -21.18
CA SER A 141 -1.60 24.89 -22.65
C SER A 141 -0.22 24.59 -23.23
N PHE A 142 0.85 25.18 -22.66
CA PHE A 142 2.23 24.92 -23.10
C PHE A 142 2.59 23.45 -22.95
N GLU A 143 2.24 22.83 -21.82
CA GLU A 143 2.46 21.40 -21.59
C GLU A 143 1.59 20.53 -22.48
N GLU A 144 0.34 20.93 -22.75
CA GLU A 144 -0.56 20.20 -23.65
C GLU A 144 -0.07 20.22 -25.10
N TRP A 145 0.34 21.39 -25.60
CA TRP A 145 0.82 21.56 -26.98
C TRP A 145 2.23 21.01 -27.20
N ARG A 146 3.11 21.05 -26.19
CA ARG A 146 4.40 20.33 -26.24
C ARG A 146 4.22 18.83 -26.35
N LYS A 147 3.16 18.27 -25.77
CA LYS A 147 2.81 16.85 -25.85
C LYS A 147 2.08 16.48 -27.15
N GLY A 148 1.95 17.41 -28.11
CA GLY A 148 1.08 17.31 -29.29
C GLY A 148 1.02 15.91 -29.91
N SER A 149 -0.20 15.34 -29.94
CA SER A 149 -0.68 14.13 -30.67
C SER A 149 0.29 12.94 -30.83
N SER A 150 1.30 12.86 -29.99
CA SER A 150 2.25 11.78 -29.93
C SER A 150 2.11 11.25 -28.53
N THR A 151 1.70 9.99 -28.43
CA THR A 151 1.88 9.19 -27.22
C THR A 151 3.38 9.10 -26.94
N VAL A 152 3.95 10.15 -26.37
CA VAL A 152 5.27 10.09 -25.76
C VAL A 152 5.06 9.36 -24.45
N SER A 153 5.41 8.09 -24.50
CA SER A 153 6.05 7.38 -23.42
C SER A 153 7.06 8.32 -22.74
N ALA A 154 6.62 9.11 -21.76
CA ALA A 154 7.41 9.29 -20.54
C ALA A 154 7.94 7.89 -20.23
N SER A 155 9.25 7.69 -20.06
CA SER A 155 9.78 6.36 -19.76
C SER A 155 8.91 5.80 -18.66
N LYS A 156 8.00 4.88 -18.99
CA LYS A 156 6.98 4.50 -18.05
C LYS A 156 7.75 3.82 -16.95
N SER A 157 7.57 4.32 -15.73
CA SER A 157 8.18 3.68 -14.57
C SER A 157 7.86 2.19 -14.68
N LYS A 158 8.83 1.32 -14.37
CA LYS A 158 8.56 -0.14 -14.30
C LYS A 158 7.31 -0.42 -13.44
N PHE A 159 7.08 0.40 -12.42
CA PHE A 159 5.88 0.35 -11.60
C PHE A 159 4.59 0.68 -12.38
N ASP A 160 4.60 1.76 -13.18
CA ASP A 160 3.42 2.24 -13.92
C ASP A 160 3.04 1.35 -15.11
N ASP A 161 3.97 0.53 -15.61
CA ASP A 161 3.68 -0.49 -16.62
C ASP A 161 2.89 -1.69 -16.05
N LYS A 162 3.09 -1.98 -14.76
CA LYS A 162 2.51 -3.16 -14.09
C LYS A 162 1.23 -2.84 -13.34
N ILE A 163 1.15 -1.63 -12.80
CA ILE A 163 0.11 -1.22 -11.86
C ILE A 163 -0.83 -0.22 -12.49
N GLU A 164 -2.14 -0.46 -12.35
CA GLU A 164 -3.15 0.49 -12.78
C GLU A 164 -3.02 1.81 -12.01
N ALA A 165 -3.02 2.94 -12.74
CA ALA A 165 -2.84 4.27 -12.16
C ALA A 165 -3.85 4.61 -11.06
N SER A 166 -5.09 4.12 -11.15
CA SER A 166 -6.13 4.32 -10.14
C SER A 166 -5.74 3.62 -8.81
N SER A 167 -5.28 2.36 -8.90
CA SER A 167 -4.81 1.59 -7.75
C SER A 167 -3.57 2.24 -7.14
N ALA A 168 -2.57 2.60 -7.96
CA ALA A 168 -1.37 3.29 -7.49
C ALA A 168 -1.69 4.58 -6.72
N LYS A 169 -2.59 5.41 -7.28
CA LYS A 169 -3.01 6.65 -6.65
C LYS A 169 -3.69 6.42 -5.30
N MET A 170 -4.59 5.44 -5.22
CA MET A 170 -5.26 5.09 -3.96
C MET A 170 -4.27 4.55 -2.93
N TYR A 171 -3.33 3.70 -3.35
CA TYR A 171 -2.28 3.13 -2.52
C TYR A 171 -1.40 4.22 -1.88
N PHE A 172 -0.81 5.10 -2.69
CA PHE A 172 0.04 6.18 -2.15
C PHE A 172 -0.77 7.22 -1.37
N HIS A 173 -2.03 7.46 -1.72
CA HIS A 173 -2.91 8.31 -0.92
C HIS A 173 -3.16 7.73 0.47
N TYR A 174 -3.46 6.42 0.56
CA TYR A 174 -3.66 5.70 1.81
C TYR A 174 -2.41 5.79 2.71
N TYR A 175 -1.23 5.43 2.18
CA TYR A 175 0.01 5.46 2.95
C TYR A 175 0.53 6.88 3.28
N GLY A 176 0.03 7.90 2.56
CA GLY A 176 0.26 9.31 2.85
C GLY A 176 -0.48 9.86 4.07
N GLN A 177 -1.34 9.07 4.75
CA GLN A 177 -2.10 9.51 5.91
C GLN A 177 -1.47 9.04 7.23
N LEU A 178 -1.37 9.95 8.21
CA LEU A 178 -0.82 9.65 9.54
C LEU A 178 -1.59 8.57 10.29
N LEU A 179 -2.91 8.46 10.07
CA LEU A 179 -3.75 7.43 10.70
C LEU A 179 -3.25 6.02 10.38
N HIS A 180 -2.92 5.76 9.11
CA HIS A 180 -2.43 4.44 8.68
C HIS A 180 -1.02 4.18 9.18
N GLN A 181 -0.15 5.19 9.19
CA GLN A 181 1.17 5.09 9.82
C GLN A 181 1.07 4.80 11.33
N GLN A 182 0.14 5.44 12.02
CA GLN A 182 -0.10 5.19 13.45
C GLN A 182 -0.53 3.75 13.70
N ASN A 183 -1.48 3.22 12.91
CA ASN A 183 -1.91 1.81 13.04
C ASN A 183 -0.73 0.85 12.91
N MET A 184 0.18 1.12 11.96
CA MET A 184 1.40 0.34 11.75
C MET A 184 2.40 0.46 12.91
N LEU A 185 2.56 1.66 13.48
CA LEU A 185 3.47 1.93 14.60
C LEU A 185 2.95 1.40 15.95
N GLN A 186 1.63 1.29 16.12
CA GLN A 186 0.99 0.75 17.31
C GLN A 186 1.03 -0.79 17.36
N ASP A 187 1.36 -1.45 16.24
CA ASP A 187 1.71 -2.86 16.24
C ASP A 187 3.10 -3.05 16.88
N TYR A 188 3.11 -3.22 18.20
CA TYR A 188 4.33 -3.37 18.98
C TYR A 188 5.12 -4.63 18.63
N VAL A 189 4.46 -5.70 18.17
CA VAL A 189 5.15 -6.91 17.72
C VAL A 189 5.94 -6.60 16.46
N ARG A 190 5.32 -5.92 15.49
CA ARG A 190 5.99 -5.44 14.28
C ARG A 190 7.13 -4.49 14.64
N THR A 191 6.82 -3.31 15.17
CA THR A 191 7.82 -2.23 15.34
C THR A 191 8.91 -2.65 16.32
N GLY A 192 8.56 -3.38 17.38
CA GLY A 192 9.51 -3.91 18.36
C GLY A 192 10.46 -4.95 17.77
N THR A 193 9.98 -5.86 16.91
CA THR A 193 10.85 -6.86 16.27
C THR A 193 11.83 -6.21 15.29
N TYR A 194 11.40 -5.22 14.51
CA TYR A 194 12.30 -4.44 13.66
C TYR A 194 13.35 -3.69 14.48
N TYR A 195 12.93 -3.03 15.57
CA TYR A 195 13.86 -2.36 16.48
C TYR A 195 14.90 -3.33 17.03
N ALA A 196 14.47 -4.49 17.54
CA ALA A 196 15.37 -5.52 18.07
C ALA A 196 16.31 -6.07 16.99
N ALA A 197 15.80 -6.36 15.79
CA ALA A 197 16.60 -6.85 14.67
C ALA A 197 17.74 -5.89 14.31
N VAL A 198 17.47 -4.58 14.32
CA VAL A 198 18.48 -3.54 14.05
C VAL A 198 19.44 -3.36 15.23
N MET A 199 18.93 -3.20 16.45
CA MET A 199 19.75 -2.87 17.62
C MET A 199 20.65 -4.02 18.07
N GLU A 200 20.16 -5.25 18.01
CA GLU A 200 20.96 -6.42 18.40
C GLU A 200 22.01 -6.79 17.35
N ASN A 201 21.80 -6.36 16.10
CA ASN A 201 22.77 -6.49 15.02
C ASN A 201 23.47 -5.17 14.70
N ARG A 202 23.70 -4.34 15.73
CA ARG A 202 24.34 -3.02 15.58
C ARG A 202 25.63 -3.05 14.76
N SER A 203 26.41 -4.12 14.85
CA SER A 203 27.64 -4.34 14.07
C SER A 203 27.42 -4.31 12.56
N ASP A 204 26.24 -4.69 12.09
CA ASP A 204 25.88 -4.66 10.68
C ASP A 204 25.59 -3.23 10.21
N PHE A 205 25.05 -2.37 11.09
CA PHE A 205 24.65 -1.00 10.75
C PHE A 205 25.75 0.04 11.02
N ALA A 206 26.58 -0.16 12.04
CA ALA A 206 27.55 0.85 12.48
C ALA A 206 28.54 1.23 11.36
N GLY A 207 28.60 2.52 11.02
CA GLY A 207 29.47 3.05 9.97
C GLY A 207 29.06 2.68 8.54
N ARG A 208 27.89 2.07 8.33
CA ARG A 208 27.39 1.62 7.03
C ARG A 208 26.40 2.58 6.37
N VAL A 209 26.24 2.46 5.06
CA VAL A 209 25.20 3.14 4.29
C VAL A 209 23.96 2.26 4.23
N VAL A 210 22.81 2.83 4.60
CA VAL A 210 21.52 2.13 4.67
C VAL A 210 20.54 2.76 3.69
N VAL A 211 19.73 1.93 3.03
CA VAL A 211 18.58 2.38 2.24
C VAL A 211 17.31 1.82 2.89
N ASP A 212 16.39 2.70 3.24
CA ASP A 212 15.07 2.39 3.77
C ASP A 212 14.03 2.55 2.65
N VAL A 213 13.50 1.43 2.15
CA VAL A 213 12.60 1.40 0.98
C VAL A 213 11.15 1.46 1.44
N GLY A 214 10.41 2.48 1.00
CA GLY A 214 9.05 2.73 1.50
C GLY A 214 9.10 3.18 2.96
N ALA A 215 9.94 4.18 3.25
CA ALA A 215 10.29 4.58 4.61
C ALA A 215 9.08 5.01 5.45
N GLY A 216 7.95 5.39 4.82
CA GLY A 216 6.75 5.86 5.50
C GLY A 216 7.09 7.04 6.41
N SER A 217 6.79 6.91 7.69
CA SER A 217 7.15 7.91 8.71
C SER A 217 8.67 8.09 8.93
N GLY A 218 9.52 7.20 8.43
CA GLY A 218 10.97 7.20 8.64
C GLY A 218 11.43 6.47 9.90
N ILE A 219 10.56 5.69 10.55
CA ILE A 219 10.89 5.03 11.83
C ILE A 219 12.05 4.03 11.70
N LEU A 220 12.12 3.24 10.63
CA LEU A 220 13.19 2.28 10.42
C LEU A 220 14.51 2.98 10.12
N SER A 221 14.46 4.08 9.35
CA SER A 221 15.60 4.98 9.16
C SER A 221 16.16 5.52 10.48
N MET A 222 15.28 5.91 11.41
CA MET A 222 15.70 6.37 12.74
C MET A 222 16.37 5.25 13.55
N PHE A 223 15.87 4.00 13.47
CA PHE A 223 16.52 2.85 14.11
C PHE A 223 17.91 2.58 13.51
N ALA A 224 18.05 2.64 12.19
CA ALA A 224 19.35 2.47 11.54
C ALA A 224 20.35 3.57 11.98
N ALA A 225 19.91 4.83 12.06
CA ALA A 225 20.74 5.93 12.54
C ALA A 225 21.13 5.77 14.02
N GLN A 226 20.21 5.33 14.88
CA GLN A 226 20.46 4.98 16.29
C GLN A 226 21.50 3.85 16.43
N ALA A 227 21.43 2.84 15.56
CA ALA A 227 22.42 1.77 15.51
C ALA A 227 23.80 2.25 15.03
N GLY A 228 23.91 3.48 14.52
CA GLY A 228 25.18 4.09 14.17
C GLY A 228 25.49 4.04 12.68
N ALA A 229 24.48 3.88 11.81
CA ALA A 229 24.64 4.06 10.37
C ALA A 229 25.40 5.35 10.05
N LYS A 230 26.31 5.28 9.08
CA LYS A 230 27.03 6.43 8.53
C LYS A 230 26.03 7.38 7.88
N HIS A 231 25.14 6.84 7.05
CA HIS A 231 24.09 7.58 6.39
C HIS A 231 22.91 6.65 6.04
N VAL A 232 21.70 7.21 6.01
CA VAL A 232 20.46 6.51 5.66
C VAL A 232 19.73 7.29 4.56
N TYR A 233 19.45 6.64 3.44
CA TYR A 233 18.57 7.17 2.40
C TYR A 233 17.17 6.61 2.61
N ALA A 234 16.25 7.46 3.08
CA ALA A 234 14.85 7.12 3.32
C ALA A 234 14.03 7.42 2.07
N VAL A 235 13.68 6.38 1.30
CA VAL A 235 12.94 6.52 0.04
C VAL A 235 11.45 6.34 0.30
N GLU A 236 10.64 7.35 0.00
CA GLU A 236 9.19 7.33 0.22
C GLU A 236 8.46 7.98 -0.95
N ALA A 237 7.51 7.27 -1.56
CA ALA A 237 6.82 7.73 -2.77
C ALA A 237 5.62 8.63 -2.46
N SER A 238 4.97 8.45 -1.31
CA SER A 238 3.78 9.20 -0.93
C SER A 238 4.11 10.58 -0.33
N GLU A 239 3.05 11.34 -0.01
CA GLU A 239 3.16 12.58 0.76
C GLU A 239 3.67 12.37 2.20
N MET A 240 3.80 11.12 2.66
CA MET A 240 4.40 10.82 3.96
C MET A 240 5.87 11.26 4.05
N ALA A 241 6.56 11.40 2.92
CA ALA A 241 7.93 11.93 2.87
C ALA A 241 8.08 13.29 3.58
N GLU A 242 7.07 14.17 3.49
CA GLU A 242 7.11 15.47 4.19
C GLU A 242 6.99 15.32 5.71
N TYR A 243 6.20 14.36 6.17
CA TYR A 243 6.08 14.05 7.60
C TYR A 243 7.33 13.35 8.13
N ALA A 244 7.96 12.47 7.34
CA ALA A 244 9.24 11.86 7.68
C ALA A 244 10.31 12.94 7.89
N ARG A 245 10.42 13.92 6.97
CA ARG A 245 11.33 15.07 7.15
C ARG A 245 11.06 15.84 8.44
N LYS A 246 9.79 16.09 8.77
CA LYS A 246 9.40 16.76 10.02
C LYS A 246 9.81 15.95 11.25
N LEU A 247 9.57 14.63 11.25
CA LEU A 247 9.93 13.75 12.36
C LEU A 247 11.45 13.69 12.56
N ILE A 248 12.20 13.53 11.47
CA ILE A 248 13.67 13.49 11.48
C ILE A 248 14.24 14.83 11.99
N ALA A 249 13.74 15.97 11.47
CA ALA A 249 14.16 17.29 11.94
C ALA A 249 13.85 17.54 13.43
N GLY A 250 12.76 16.95 13.95
CA GLY A 250 12.42 16.97 15.38
C GLY A 250 13.35 16.14 16.26
N ASN A 251 14.24 15.32 15.68
CA ASN A 251 15.19 14.46 16.37
C ASN A 251 16.64 14.76 15.92
N PRO A 252 17.20 15.92 16.31
CA PRO A 252 18.45 16.47 15.75
C PRO A 252 19.68 15.57 15.96
N LEU A 253 19.66 14.66 16.95
CA LEU A 253 20.74 13.70 17.19
C LEU A 253 21.01 12.77 16.00
N PHE A 254 20.00 12.54 15.16
CA PHE A 254 20.07 11.61 14.03
C PHE A 254 19.86 12.29 12.67
N ALA A 255 19.35 13.53 12.67
CA ALA A 255 18.90 14.23 11.48
C ALA A 255 19.97 14.34 10.38
N ASP A 256 21.20 14.69 10.74
CA ASP A 256 22.31 14.86 9.79
C ASP A 256 22.72 13.57 9.07
N ARG A 257 22.25 12.42 9.56
CA ARG A 257 22.55 11.09 8.99
C ARG A 257 21.45 10.57 8.09
N ILE A 258 20.30 11.25 7.97
CA ILE A 258 19.14 10.73 7.24
C ILE A 258 18.71 11.71 6.15
N THR A 259 18.72 11.26 4.89
CA THR A 259 18.20 12.02 3.75
C THR A 259 16.89 11.40 3.26
N VAL A 260 15.80 12.18 3.26
CA VAL A 260 14.50 11.74 2.73
C VAL A 260 14.38 12.06 1.24
N ILE A 261 14.29 11.03 0.43
CA ILE A 261 14.13 11.10 -1.03
C ILE A 261 12.68 10.78 -1.36
N LYS A 262 11.95 11.77 -1.89
CA LYS A 262 10.56 11.58 -2.31
C LYS A 262 10.53 11.02 -3.73
N GLY A 263 10.00 9.81 -3.89
CA GLY A 263 9.87 9.16 -5.20
C GLY A 263 9.73 7.65 -5.10
N LYS A 264 9.40 7.02 -6.24
CA LYS A 264 9.35 5.55 -6.36
C LYS A 264 10.76 5.00 -6.47
N VAL A 265 10.99 3.84 -5.86
CA VAL A 265 12.34 3.23 -5.83
C VAL A 265 12.80 2.78 -7.22
N GLU A 266 11.87 2.64 -8.17
CA GLU A 266 12.08 2.36 -9.59
C GLU A 266 12.57 3.58 -10.39
N ASP A 267 12.36 4.79 -9.88
CA ASP A 267 12.55 6.05 -10.64
C ASP A 267 13.66 6.93 -10.07
N ILE A 268 13.97 6.78 -8.78
CA ILE A 268 15.00 7.59 -8.10
C ILE A 268 16.42 7.08 -8.39
N GLU A 269 17.42 7.91 -8.11
CA GLU A 269 18.83 7.55 -8.13
C GLU A 269 19.47 7.87 -6.78
N LEU A 270 20.44 7.06 -6.37
CA LEU A 270 21.20 7.23 -5.12
C LEU A 270 22.66 7.56 -5.42
N PRO A 271 23.31 8.42 -4.61
CA PRO A 271 24.67 8.88 -4.88
C PRO A 271 25.74 7.83 -4.57
N GLU A 272 25.43 6.81 -3.75
CA GLU A 272 26.32 5.70 -3.43
C GLU A 272 25.53 4.40 -3.22
N LYS A 273 26.20 3.25 -3.30
CA LYS A 273 25.60 1.93 -3.03
C LYS A 273 25.40 1.71 -1.53
N ALA A 274 24.40 0.91 -1.18
CA ALA A 274 24.07 0.56 0.19
C ALA A 274 24.79 -0.72 0.66
N ASP A 275 25.20 -0.72 1.92
CA ASP A 275 25.62 -1.93 2.64
C ASP A 275 24.42 -2.70 3.19
N ILE A 276 23.35 -1.99 3.56
CA ILE A 276 22.11 -2.58 4.08
C ILE A 276 20.92 -1.97 3.37
N LEU A 277 19.98 -2.84 3.01
CA LEU A 277 18.66 -2.43 2.58
C LEU A 277 17.66 -2.93 3.63
N ILE A 278 16.92 -1.99 4.21
CA ILE A 278 15.87 -2.26 5.19
C ILE A 278 14.53 -1.84 4.60
N SER A 279 13.49 -2.61 4.87
CA SER A 279 12.12 -2.27 4.47
C SER A 279 11.11 -3.05 5.29
N GLU A 280 9.88 -2.60 5.26
CA GLU A 280 8.71 -3.39 5.63
C GLU A 280 7.82 -3.54 4.39
N PRO A 281 8.12 -4.52 3.52
CA PRO A 281 7.40 -4.70 2.25
C PRO A 281 6.27 -5.74 2.35
N MET A 282 5.89 -6.19 3.55
CA MET A 282 4.98 -7.32 3.72
C MET A 282 3.52 -6.87 3.73
N GLY A 283 2.75 -7.34 2.75
CA GLY A 283 1.29 -7.27 2.80
C GLY A 283 0.66 -8.49 3.48
N THR A 284 -0.67 -8.55 3.48
CA THR A 284 -1.41 -9.77 3.84
C THR A 284 -0.92 -10.96 2.99
N LEU A 285 -0.77 -12.14 3.58
CA LEU A 285 -0.14 -13.31 2.93
C LEU A 285 1.28 -13.05 2.43
N LEU A 286 2.02 -12.12 3.05
CA LEU A 286 3.37 -11.67 2.67
C LEU A 286 3.43 -10.87 1.36
N VAL A 287 2.68 -11.28 0.33
CA VAL A 287 2.83 -10.81 -1.05
C VAL A 287 1.83 -9.72 -1.46
N ASN A 288 0.72 -9.54 -0.74
CA ASN A 288 -0.27 -8.52 -1.11
C ASN A 288 0.38 -7.13 -1.22
N GLU A 289 -0.23 -6.23 -2.00
CA GLU A 289 0.29 -4.89 -2.31
C GLU A 289 1.49 -4.88 -3.27
N ARG A 290 2.08 -6.05 -3.55
CA ARG A 290 3.18 -6.26 -4.51
C ARG A 290 4.43 -5.44 -4.20
N MET A 291 4.62 -5.00 -2.96
CA MET A 291 5.78 -4.20 -2.54
C MET A 291 7.09 -4.99 -2.51
N LEU A 292 7.03 -6.33 -2.43
CA LEU A 292 8.20 -7.20 -2.53
C LEU A 292 8.95 -7.04 -3.87
N GLU A 293 8.24 -6.69 -4.95
CA GLU A 293 8.85 -6.40 -6.25
C GLU A 293 9.75 -5.17 -6.16
N SER A 294 9.23 -4.06 -5.59
CA SER A 294 10.01 -2.84 -5.36
C SER A 294 11.20 -3.10 -4.42
N TYR A 295 11.05 -3.99 -3.44
CA TYR A 295 12.11 -4.38 -2.51
C TYR A 295 13.29 -5.10 -3.21
N VAL A 296 13.02 -6.06 -4.09
CA VAL A 296 14.08 -6.75 -4.85
C VAL A 296 14.66 -5.88 -5.98
N ILE A 297 13.86 -5.00 -6.58
CA ILE A 297 14.37 -4.00 -7.52
C ILE A 297 15.38 -3.08 -6.81
N ALA A 298 15.05 -2.64 -5.60
CA ALA A 298 15.95 -1.80 -4.81
C ALA A 298 17.25 -2.53 -4.44
N ARG A 299 17.21 -3.84 -4.15
CA ARG A 299 18.40 -4.69 -3.98
C ARG A 299 19.27 -4.61 -5.23
N ASP A 300 18.71 -4.91 -6.40
CA ASP A 300 19.46 -4.97 -7.65
C ASP A 300 20.05 -3.61 -8.06
N ARG A 301 19.30 -2.53 -7.81
CA ARG A 301 19.72 -1.17 -8.17
C ARG A 301 20.70 -0.56 -7.19
N PHE A 302 20.54 -0.76 -5.89
CA PHE A 302 21.22 0.05 -4.88
C PHE A 302 22.14 -0.73 -3.95
N MET A 303 22.05 -2.06 -3.89
CA MET A 303 22.89 -2.83 -2.98
C MET A 303 24.31 -3.05 -3.52
N SER A 304 25.27 -3.08 -2.61
CA SER A 304 26.62 -3.58 -2.85
C SER A 304 26.64 -5.13 -2.90
N PRO A 305 27.61 -5.79 -3.57
CA PRO A 305 27.63 -7.25 -3.72
C PRO A 305 27.60 -8.06 -2.41
N ASN A 306 28.07 -7.49 -1.30
CA ASN A 306 28.08 -8.13 0.03
C ASN A 306 27.10 -7.45 0.99
N GLY A 307 26.12 -6.72 0.45
CA GLY A 307 25.11 -6.04 1.26
C GLY A 307 24.15 -7.03 1.90
N LYS A 308 23.45 -6.56 2.94
CA LYS A 308 22.44 -7.33 3.66
C LYS A 308 21.05 -6.78 3.45
N MET A 309 20.06 -7.67 3.50
CA MET A 309 18.63 -7.34 3.41
C MET A 309 17.95 -7.59 4.74
N PHE A 310 17.17 -6.62 5.20
CA PHE A 310 16.40 -6.67 6.44
C PHE A 310 14.92 -6.35 6.12
N PRO A 311 14.04 -7.35 5.97
CA PRO A 311 14.27 -8.80 6.14
C PRO A 311 15.02 -9.48 4.98
N THR A 312 15.61 -10.64 5.24
CA THR A 312 16.41 -11.44 4.30
C THR A 312 15.57 -12.53 3.62
N VAL A 313 14.71 -13.20 4.39
CA VAL A 313 13.90 -14.32 3.91
C VAL A 313 12.47 -14.16 4.41
N GLY A 314 11.49 -14.47 3.55
CA GLY A 314 10.09 -14.66 3.92
C GLY A 314 9.67 -16.12 3.83
N ARG A 315 8.73 -16.53 4.67
CA ARG A 315 8.09 -17.86 4.60
C ARG A 315 6.59 -17.69 4.60
N ILE A 316 5.91 -18.22 3.59
CA ILE A 316 4.45 -18.37 3.61
C ILE A 316 4.17 -19.73 4.21
N HIS A 317 3.52 -19.77 5.36
CA HIS A 317 3.08 -20.98 6.03
C HIS A 317 1.64 -21.31 5.63
N MET A 318 1.33 -22.59 5.47
CA MET A 318 0.02 -23.07 5.06
C MET A 318 -0.36 -24.32 5.85
N ALA A 319 -1.63 -24.43 6.24
CA ALA A 319 -2.18 -25.64 6.85
C ALA A 319 -3.69 -25.77 6.55
N PRO A 320 -4.21 -26.98 6.28
CA PRO A 320 -5.65 -27.20 6.18
C PRO A 320 -6.31 -26.94 7.53
N PHE A 321 -7.49 -26.34 7.54
CA PHE A 321 -8.24 -26.06 8.78
C PHE A 321 -9.66 -26.62 8.74
N SER A 322 -10.25 -26.80 9.92
CA SER A 322 -11.65 -27.17 10.10
C SER A 322 -12.34 -26.14 11.00
N ASP A 323 -13.19 -25.29 10.42
CA ASP A 323 -14.02 -24.33 11.15
C ASP A 323 -15.43 -24.29 10.55
N GLU A 324 -16.34 -25.08 11.12
CA GLU A 324 -17.74 -25.13 10.67
C GLU A 324 -18.47 -23.82 10.92
N PHE A 325 -18.13 -23.08 12.00
CA PHE A 325 -18.77 -21.81 12.31
C PHE A 325 -18.48 -20.77 11.24
N LEU A 326 -17.21 -20.64 10.83
CA LEU A 326 -16.85 -19.75 9.72
C LEU A 326 -17.55 -20.16 8.42
N PHE A 327 -17.54 -21.45 8.10
CA PHE A 327 -18.17 -21.95 6.88
C PHE A 327 -19.66 -21.60 6.82
N ILE A 328 -20.40 -21.86 7.91
CA ILE A 328 -21.82 -21.54 8.02
C ILE A 328 -22.04 -20.02 7.98
N GLU A 329 -21.20 -19.22 8.65
CA GLU A 329 -21.28 -17.76 8.61
C GLU A 329 -21.20 -17.22 7.17
N MET A 330 -20.25 -17.72 6.37
CA MET A 330 -20.10 -17.34 4.97
C MET A 330 -21.28 -17.80 4.11
N ALA A 331 -21.71 -19.06 4.26
CA ALA A 331 -22.86 -19.59 3.54
C ALA A 331 -24.16 -18.81 3.87
N ASN A 332 -24.33 -18.41 5.13
CA ASN A 332 -25.53 -17.69 5.60
C ASN A 332 -25.64 -16.29 5.01
N LYS A 333 -24.55 -15.62 4.67
CA LYS A 333 -24.61 -14.31 3.99
C LYS A 333 -25.34 -14.40 2.65
N ALA A 334 -25.21 -15.51 1.94
CA ALA A 334 -25.90 -15.74 0.68
C ALA A 334 -27.41 -15.93 0.85
N LEU A 335 -27.89 -16.36 2.02
CA LEU A 335 -29.32 -16.68 2.24
C LEU A 335 -30.24 -15.47 2.08
N PHE A 336 -29.72 -14.24 2.25
CA PHE A 336 -30.47 -13.02 1.92
C PHE A 336 -31.05 -13.07 0.49
N TRP A 337 -30.31 -13.64 -0.45
CA TRP A 337 -30.70 -13.72 -1.85
C TRP A 337 -31.72 -14.83 -2.14
N GLN A 338 -32.07 -15.68 -1.17
CA GLN A 338 -33.10 -16.72 -1.35
C GLN A 338 -34.54 -16.22 -1.19
N GLN A 339 -34.74 -14.92 -1.03
CA GLN A 339 -36.05 -14.32 -0.86
C GLN A 339 -36.82 -14.26 -2.19
N GLN A 340 -37.94 -14.99 -2.26
CA GLN A 340 -38.84 -14.98 -3.43
C GLN A 340 -39.73 -13.73 -3.53
N ASN A 341 -39.86 -12.97 -2.45
CA ASN A 341 -40.70 -11.77 -2.39
C ASN A 341 -40.07 -10.69 -1.50
N TYR A 342 -39.03 -10.03 -2.00
CA TYR A 342 -38.45 -8.83 -1.41
C TYR A 342 -39.15 -7.59 -2.00
N TYR A 343 -40.16 -7.08 -1.28
CA TYR A 343 -40.99 -5.95 -1.74
C TYR A 343 -41.61 -6.16 -3.14
N GLY A 344 -42.03 -7.38 -3.46
CA GLY A 344 -42.60 -7.74 -4.77
C GLY A 344 -41.59 -8.23 -5.80
N VAL A 345 -40.31 -8.39 -5.43
CA VAL A 345 -39.22 -8.82 -6.32
C VAL A 345 -38.64 -10.15 -5.85
N ASP A 346 -38.46 -11.11 -6.76
CA ASP A 346 -37.75 -12.37 -6.52
C ASP A 346 -36.23 -12.17 -6.66
N LEU A 347 -35.49 -12.37 -5.56
CA LEU A 347 -34.03 -12.22 -5.53
C LEU A 347 -33.28 -13.53 -5.83
N THR A 348 -33.98 -14.68 -5.86
CA THR A 348 -33.38 -16.01 -6.01
C THR A 348 -32.50 -16.18 -7.25
N PRO A 349 -32.73 -15.51 -8.40
CA PRO A 349 -31.83 -15.61 -9.55
C PRO A 349 -30.38 -15.17 -9.26
N LEU A 350 -30.14 -14.35 -8.23
CA LEU A 350 -28.81 -13.87 -7.85
C LEU A 350 -28.13 -14.70 -6.75
N PHE A 351 -28.83 -15.68 -6.15
CA PHE A 351 -28.28 -16.48 -5.05
C PHE A 351 -26.97 -17.19 -5.41
N GLY A 352 -26.90 -17.81 -6.59
CA GLY A 352 -25.70 -18.54 -7.03
C GLY A 352 -24.47 -17.63 -7.15
N SER A 353 -24.65 -16.45 -7.77
CA SER A 353 -23.59 -15.45 -7.92
C SER A 353 -23.15 -14.87 -6.57
N ALA A 354 -24.10 -14.58 -5.68
CA ALA A 354 -23.78 -14.10 -4.34
C ALA A 354 -23.03 -15.16 -3.51
N HIS A 355 -23.51 -16.41 -3.53
CA HIS A 355 -22.85 -17.53 -2.86
C HIS A 355 -21.41 -17.69 -3.33
N GLN A 356 -21.18 -17.71 -4.65
CA GLN A 356 -19.83 -17.76 -5.21
C GLN A 356 -19.00 -16.55 -4.79
N GLY A 357 -19.56 -15.34 -4.84
CA GLY A 357 -18.89 -14.11 -4.44
C GLY A 357 -18.38 -14.14 -2.99
N TYR A 358 -19.22 -14.58 -2.04
CA TYR A 358 -18.80 -14.70 -0.64
C TYR A 358 -17.66 -15.71 -0.43
N PHE A 359 -17.70 -16.85 -1.13
CA PHE A 359 -16.63 -17.86 -1.07
C PHE A 359 -15.39 -17.50 -1.90
N SER A 360 -15.43 -16.44 -2.71
CA SER A 360 -14.27 -15.87 -3.39
C SER A 360 -13.52 -14.82 -2.56
N GLN A 361 -14.00 -14.49 -1.35
CA GLN A 361 -13.30 -13.57 -0.45
C GLN A 361 -12.42 -14.36 0.53
N PRO A 362 -11.10 -14.15 0.55
CA PRO A 362 -10.26 -14.67 1.61
C PRO A 362 -10.62 -13.96 2.91
N VAL A 363 -10.64 -14.70 4.01
CA VAL A 363 -11.02 -14.18 5.34
C VAL A 363 -9.75 -13.77 6.09
N VAL A 364 -9.71 -12.55 6.61
CA VAL A 364 -8.61 -12.05 7.43
C VAL A 364 -9.07 -11.95 8.87
N ASP A 365 -8.53 -12.81 9.74
CA ASP A 365 -8.76 -12.78 11.18
C ASP A 365 -7.71 -13.57 11.97
N ALA A 366 -7.74 -13.41 13.30
CA ALA A 366 -7.02 -14.29 14.21
C ALA A 366 -7.89 -15.51 14.54
N PHE A 367 -7.27 -16.69 14.56
CA PHE A 367 -7.97 -17.94 14.89
C PHE A 367 -7.16 -18.84 15.81
N ASP A 368 -7.84 -19.77 16.46
CA ASP A 368 -7.22 -20.73 17.36
C ASP A 368 -6.43 -21.79 16.57
N PRO A 369 -5.12 -21.98 16.83
CA PRO A 369 -4.31 -22.96 16.11
C PRO A 369 -4.80 -24.41 16.24
N ARG A 370 -5.67 -24.72 17.22
CA ARG A 370 -6.32 -26.04 17.35
C ARG A 370 -7.30 -26.37 16.21
N LEU A 371 -7.70 -25.37 15.41
CA LEU A 371 -8.52 -25.56 14.21
C LEU A 371 -7.72 -26.16 13.04
N LEU A 372 -6.38 -26.19 13.13
CA LEU A 372 -5.52 -26.78 12.12
C LEU A 372 -5.65 -28.31 12.10
N VAL A 373 -5.82 -28.86 10.91
CA VAL A 373 -6.05 -30.30 10.67
C VAL A 373 -4.74 -31.07 10.52
N ALA A 374 -3.66 -30.39 10.15
CA ALA A 374 -2.33 -30.95 9.98
C ALA A 374 -1.26 -29.95 10.42
N PRO A 375 -0.04 -30.41 10.73
CA PRO A 375 1.10 -29.52 10.91
C PRO A 375 1.31 -28.64 9.67
N PRO A 376 1.72 -27.37 9.85
CA PRO A 376 1.93 -26.47 8.73
C PRO A 376 3.14 -26.88 7.89
N THR A 377 3.05 -26.60 6.59
CA THR A 377 4.20 -26.55 5.68
C THR A 377 4.48 -25.09 5.33
N PHE A 378 5.64 -24.80 4.73
CA PHE A 378 5.95 -23.45 4.30
C PHE A 378 6.65 -23.42 2.94
N HIS A 379 6.44 -22.31 2.22
CA HIS A 379 7.16 -21.94 1.02
C HIS A 379 8.12 -20.79 1.35
N THR A 380 9.38 -20.94 0.97
CA THR A 380 10.43 -19.96 1.28
C THR A 380 10.67 -19.02 0.10
N ILE A 381 10.70 -17.73 0.38
CA ILE A 381 11.05 -16.67 -0.55
C ILE A 381 12.35 -16.03 -0.04
N ASP A 382 13.46 -16.27 -0.73
CA ASP A 382 14.75 -15.67 -0.40
C ASP A 382 14.92 -14.34 -1.14
N PHE A 383 14.76 -13.22 -0.43
CA PHE A 383 14.82 -11.89 -1.04
C PHE A 383 16.21 -11.55 -1.58
N THR A 384 17.25 -12.30 -1.25
CA THR A 384 18.60 -12.09 -1.80
C THR A 384 18.77 -12.69 -3.20
N GLN A 385 17.90 -13.64 -3.58
CA GLN A 385 18.02 -14.38 -4.85
C GLN A 385 16.83 -14.15 -5.80
N MET A 386 15.64 -13.93 -5.25
CA MET A 386 14.40 -13.76 -6.03
C MET A 386 14.50 -12.59 -7.00
N LYS A 387 14.03 -12.78 -8.23
CA LYS A 387 13.89 -11.71 -9.21
C LYS A 387 12.49 -11.11 -9.15
N GLU A 388 12.33 -9.94 -9.74
CA GLU A 388 11.05 -9.25 -9.87
C GLU A 388 9.99 -10.17 -10.52
N GLU A 389 10.37 -10.90 -11.57
CA GLU A 389 9.45 -11.73 -12.35
C GLU A 389 8.97 -12.98 -11.59
N ASP A 390 9.75 -13.45 -10.61
CA ASP A 390 9.39 -14.62 -9.79
C ASP A 390 8.18 -14.33 -8.89
N PHE A 391 7.81 -13.05 -8.70
CA PHE A 391 6.63 -12.66 -7.94
C PHE A 391 5.36 -12.60 -8.79
N TYR A 392 5.43 -12.70 -10.12
CA TYR A 392 4.23 -12.60 -10.97
C TYR A 392 3.35 -13.84 -10.88
N GLU A 393 3.97 -15.00 -10.69
CA GLU A 393 3.30 -16.28 -10.53
C GLU A 393 4.03 -17.10 -9.48
N ILE A 394 3.37 -17.39 -8.36
CA ILE A 394 3.92 -18.22 -7.28
C ILE A 394 3.11 -19.50 -7.21
N ASP A 395 3.76 -20.61 -7.52
CA ASP A 395 3.14 -21.93 -7.54
C ASP A 395 3.66 -22.81 -6.40
N ILE A 396 2.76 -23.17 -5.47
CA ILE A 396 3.09 -23.92 -4.28
C ILE A 396 2.33 -25.27 -4.29
N PRO A 397 3.01 -26.40 -4.52
CA PRO A 397 2.41 -27.71 -4.34
C PRO A 397 2.12 -27.97 -2.87
N LEU A 398 0.92 -28.44 -2.57
CA LEU A 398 0.46 -28.70 -1.22
C LEU A 398 0.47 -30.20 -0.92
N LYS A 399 1.01 -30.56 0.25
CA LYS A 399 1.01 -31.92 0.76
C LYS A 399 0.96 -31.91 2.28
N PHE A 400 -0.09 -32.50 2.84
CA PHE A 400 -0.31 -32.61 4.28
C PHE A 400 -0.72 -34.02 4.67
N THR A 401 -0.50 -34.38 5.92
CA THR A 401 -1.05 -35.59 6.53
C THR A 401 -2.00 -35.16 7.64
N SER A 402 -3.29 -35.52 7.48
CA SER A 402 -4.31 -35.16 8.46
C SER A 402 -4.00 -35.80 9.81
N SER A 403 -4.01 -35.00 10.87
CA SER A 403 -3.83 -35.48 12.25
C SER A 403 -5.15 -35.97 12.86
N VAL A 404 -6.29 -35.59 12.27
CA VAL A 404 -7.63 -35.84 12.81
C VAL A 404 -8.59 -36.33 11.72
N CYS A 405 -9.68 -36.99 12.13
CA CYS A 405 -10.81 -37.25 11.24
C CYS A 405 -11.74 -36.06 11.28
N THR A 406 -11.91 -35.33 10.17
CA THR A 406 -12.75 -34.13 10.15
C THR A 406 -13.16 -33.72 8.73
N ARG A 407 -14.00 -32.68 8.66
CA ARG A 407 -14.31 -31.94 7.45
C ARG A 407 -13.34 -30.76 7.29
N VAL A 408 -12.54 -30.75 6.22
CA VAL A 408 -11.58 -29.68 5.90
C VAL A 408 -12.32 -28.56 5.17
N HIS A 409 -12.35 -27.40 5.79
CA HIS A 409 -13.09 -26.24 5.30
C HIS A 409 -12.27 -25.35 4.36
N GLY A 410 -10.95 -25.48 4.35
CA GLY A 410 -10.09 -24.68 3.50
C GLY A 410 -8.62 -24.73 3.90
N LEU A 411 -7.87 -23.73 3.46
CA LEU A 411 -6.45 -23.54 3.77
C LEU A 411 -6.27 -22.24 4.57
N ALA A 412 -5.58 -22.34 5.70
CA ALA A 412 -5.14 -21.21 6.50
C ALA A 412 -3.69 -20.89 6.13
N CYS A 413 -3.38 -19.60 6.02
CA CYS A 413 -2.08 -19.11 5.64
C CYS A 413 -1.63 -17.96 6.53
N TRP A 414 -0.34 -17.89 6.80
CA TRP A 414 0.33 -16.80 7.52
C TRP A 414 1.76 -16.70 7.03
N PHE A 415 2.53 -15.76 7.58
CA PHE A 415 3.93 -15.62 7.19
C PHE A 415 4.87 -15.31 8.34
N ASP A 416 6.12 -15.69 8.13
CA ASP A 416 7.25 -15.28 8.95
C ASP A 416 8.28 -14.57 8.07
N VAL A 417 9.03 -13.62 8.63
CA VAL A 417 10.21 -13.04 7.99
C VAL A 417 11.43 -13.12 8.90
N LEU A 418 12.57 -13.44 8.32
CA LEU A 418 13.86 -13.54 9.00
C LEU A 418 14.70 -12.30 8.71
N PHE A 419 15.23 -11.71 9.77
CA PHE A 419 16.35 -10.77 9.74
C PHE A 419 17.64 -11.55 10.03
N ASP A 420 18.42 -11.85 9.00
CA ASP A 420 19.64 -12.66 9.09
C ASP A 420 20.87 -11.80 9.45
N GLY A 421 20.83 -11.26 10.67
CA GLY A 421 21.89 -10.43 11.21
C GLY A 421 23.14 -11.22 11.62
N SER A 422 24.30 -10.57 11.59
CA SER A 422 25.59 -11.24 11.86
C SER A 422 25.75 -11.67 13.32
N THR A 423 25.03 -11.00 14.23
CA THR A 423 25.11 -11.29 15.68
C THR A 423 23.98 -12.21 16.10
N VAL A 424 22.74 -11.90 15.69
CA VAL A 424 21.53 -12.65 16.05
C VAL A 424 20.57 -12.72 14.86
N GLN A 425 20.04 -13.91 14.62
CA GLN A 425 18.90 -14.13 13.73
C GLN A 425 17.58 -13.81 14.45
N ARG A 426 16.76 -12.93 13.86
CA ARG A 426 15.45 -12.55 14.43
C ARG A 426 14.33 -12.90 13.48
N TRP A 427 13.27 -13.51 14.00
CA TRP A 427 12.05 -13.82 13.26
C TRP A 427 10.92 -12.89 13.71
N LEU A 428 10.24 -12.27 12.75
CA LEU A 428 8.90 -11.73 12.93
C LEU A 428 7.92 -12.78 12.42
N THR A 429 7.00 -13.20 13.27
CA THR A 429 6.01 -14.23 12.94
C THR A 429 4.60 -13.67 13.04
N THR A 430 3.74 -14.11 12.12
CA THR A 430 2.29 -13.87 12.15
C THR A 430 1.50 -15.15 12.40
N ALA A 431 2.15 -16.18 12.95
CA ALA A 431 1.53 -17.49 13.18
C ALA A 431 0.31 -17.42 14.12
N PRO A 432 -0.72 -18.27 13.91
CA PRO A 432 -1.83 -18.38 14.84
C PRO A 432 -1.33 -18.87 16.21
N GLY A 433 -1.80 -18.24 17.28
CA GLY A 433 -1.35 -18.50 18.65
C GLY A 433 -0.13 -17.67 19.09
N ALA A 434 0.58 -17.00 18.18
CA ALA A 434 1.52 -15.93 18.53
C ALA A 434 0.76 -14.64 18.86
N PRO A 435 1.39 -13.65 19.52
CA PRO A 435 0.80 -12.33 19.70
C PRO A 435 0.32 -11.74 18.37
N THR A 436 -0.94 -11.30 18.33
CA THR A 436 -1.59 -10.84 17.09
C THR A 436 -0.93 -9.58 16.56
N THR A 437 -0.64 -9.58 15.26
CA THR A 437 -0.18 -8.43 14.48
C THR A 437 -1.35 -7.87 13.66
N HIS A 438 -1.19 -6.67 13.09
CA HIS A 438 -2.22 -6.07 12.24
C HIS A 438 -2.46 -6.84 10.92
N TRP A 439 -1.55 -7.73 10.52
CA TRP A 439 -1.74 -8.61 9.36
C TRP A 439 -2.71 -9.76 9.61
N TYR A 440 -2.91 -10.14 10.88
CA TYR A 440 -3.66 -11.35 11.26
C TYR A 440 -3.20 -12.59 10.47
N GLN A 441 -4.10 -13.52 10.18
CA GLN A 441 -3.90 -14.64 9.27
C GLN A 441 -4.95 -14.61 8.15
N ILE A 442 -4.70 -15.34 7.07
CA ILE A 442 -5.66 -15.54 5.99
C ILE A 442 -6.28 -16.94 6.07
N ARG A 443 -7.58 -17.05 5.82
CA ARG A 443 -8.27 -18.32 5.59
C ARG A 443 -9.03 -18.30 4.27
N CYS A 444 -8.63 -19.19 3.36
CA CYS A 444 -9.30 -19.43 2.09
C CYS A 444 -10.33 -20.54 2.26
N VAL A 445 -11.61 -20.18 2.38
CA VAL A 445 -12.70 -21.13 2.65
C VAL A 445 -13.23 -21.71 1.34
N LEU A 446 -13.25 -23.03 1.23
CA LEU A 446 -13.74 -23.72 0.04
C LEU A 446 -15.26 -23.90 0.11
N ALA A 447 -15.96 -23.59 -0.99
CA ALA A 447 -17.41 -23.75 -1.11
C ALA A 447 -17.86 -25.21 -0.96
N GLN A 448 -17.00 -26.17 -1.29
CA GLN A 448 -17.23 -27.60 -1.11
C GLN A 448 -16.16 -28.20 -0.19
N PRO A 449 -16.44 -28.37 1.10
CA PRO A 449 -15.44 -28.90 2.03
C PRO A 449 -15.03 -30.36 1.75
N ILE A 450 -13.77 -30.61 2.09
CA ILE A 450 -13.05 -31.89 2.22
C ILE A 450 -13.53 -32.89 3.26
N TYR A 451 -13.62 -34.21 3.05
CA TYR A 451 -13.63 -35.17 4.19
C TYR A 451 -12.33 -35.95 4.26
N VAL A 452 -11.74 -36.04 5.45
CA VAL A 452 -10.46 -36.72 5.67
C VAL A 452 -10.48 -37.54 6.96
N MET A 453 -9.79 -38.68 6.94
CA MET A 453 -9.49 -39.50 8.11
C MET A 453 -8.14 -39.11 8.71
N ALA A 454 -7.91 -39.42 9.99
CA ALA A 454 -6.58 -39.30 10.59
C ALA A 454 -5.57 -40.20 9.84
N GLY A 455 -4.37 -39.69 9.61
CA GLY A 455 -3.31 -40.34 8.82
C GLY A 455 -3.49 -40.22 7.31
N GLN A 456 -4.58 -39.63 6.82
CA GLN A 456 -4.85 -39.50 5.39
C GLN A 456 -4.04 -38.36 4.76
N GLU A 457 -3.55 -38.59 3.55
CA GLU A 457 -2.88 -37.57 2.74
C GLU A 457 -3.89 -36.60 2.13
N ILE A 458 -3.59 -35.30 2.25
CA ILE A 458 -4.27 -34.20 1.58
C ILE A 458 -3.25 -33.59 0.61
N THR A 459 -3.57 -33.57 -0.68
CA THR A 459 -2.72 -32.97 -1.72
C THR A 459 -3.41 -31.79 -2.36
N GLY A 460 -2.66 -30.94 -3.06
CA GLY A 460 -3.25 -29.76 -3.65
C GLY A 460 -2.24 -28.83 -4.29
N ARG A 461 -2.71 -27.62 -4.59
CA ARG A 461 -1.92 -26.53 -5.16
C ARG A 461 -2.46 -25.21 -4.66
N LEU A 462 -1.58 -24.32 -4.20
CA LEU A 462 -1.87 -22.91 -3.94
C LEU A 462 -1.12 -22.11 -5.01
N HIS A 463 -1.87 -21.47 -5.88
CA HIS A 463 -1.33 -20.77 -7.03
C HIS A 463 -1.72 -19.29 -6.95
N LEU A 464 -0.73 -18.41 -6.89
CA LEU A 464 -0.90 -16.96 -6.76
C LEU A 464 -0.51 -16.29 -8.07
N VAL A 465 -1.42 -15.53 -8.67
CA VAL A 465 -1.18 -14.82 -9.93
C VAL A 465 -1.35 -13.32 -9.70
N ALA A 466 -0.28 -12.56 -9.92
CA ALA A 466 -0.30 -11.12 -9.75
C ALA A 466 -1.17 -10.44 -10.81
N HIS A 467 -1.86 -9.36 -10.43
CA HIS A 467 -2.62 -8.52 -11.35
C HIS A 467 -2.38 -7.03 -11.12
N SER A 468 -2.89 -6.21 -12.05
CA SER A 468 -2.61 -4.76 -12.13
C SER A 468 -3.22 -3.93 -11.00
N ALA A 469 -4.14 -4.50 -10.22
CA ALA A 469 -4.72 -3.84 -9.04
C ALA A 469 -3.83 -3.96 -7.78
N GLN A 470 -2.52 -4.19 -7.94
CA GLN A 470 -1.55 -4.35 -6.84
C GLN A 470 -1.88 -5.50 -5.90
N SER A 471 -2.33 -6.64 -6.43
CA SER A 471 -2.66 -7.81 -5.61
C SER A 471 -2.55 -9.10 -6.41
N TYR A 472 -3.06 -10.19 -5.84
CA TYR A 472 -3.01 -11.54 -6.36
C TYR A 472 -4.40 -12.19 -6.43
N THR A 473 -4.65 -12.88 -7.53
CA THR A 473 -5.67 -13.92 -7.60
C THR A 473 -5.09 -15.19 -7.02
N ILE A 474 -5.85 -15.85 -6.13
CA ILE A 474 -5.48 -17.12 -5.50
C ILE A 474 -6.33 -18.24 -6.10
N ASP A 475 -5.71 -19.19 -6.78
CA ASP A 475 -6.33 -20.45 -7.18
C ASP A 475 -5.87 -21.56 -6.23
N LEU A 476 -6.80 -22.06 -5.41
CA LEU A 476 -6.57 -23.13 -4.44
C LEU A 476 -7.25 -24.41 -4.90
N THR A 477 -6.53 -25.52 -4.86
CA THR A 477 -7.12 -26.86 -4.97
C THR A 477 -6.66 -27.72 -3.80
N LEU A 478 -7.59 -28.43 -3.16
CA LEU A 478 -7.32 -29.46 -2.16
C LEU A 478 -8.01 -30.76 -2.57
N SER A 479 -7.34 -31.90 -2.36
CA SER A 479 -7.81 -33.21 -2.75
C SER A 479 -7.43 -34.28 -1.74
N ALA A 480 -8.30 -35.27 -1.56
CA ALA A 480 -8.06 -36.41 -0.69
C ALA A 480 -8.84 -37.64 -1.19
N LYS A 481 -8.31 -38.86 -0.97
CA LYS A 481 -8.97 -40.11 -1.39
C LYS A 481 -10.13 -40.49 -0.46
N MET A 482 -11.35 -40.55 -0.97
CA MET A 482 -12.52 -41.02 -0.22
C MET A 482 -12.47 -42.54 -0.01
N TRP A 483 -12.76 -42.97 1.22
CA TRP A 483 -12.97 -44.37 1.60
C TRP A 483 -14.46 -44.60 1.89
N GLY A 484 -15.11 -45.49 1.15
CA GLY A 484 -16.54 -45.78 1.32
C GLY A 484 -17.08 -46.87 0.40
N PRO A 485 -18.34 -47.32 0.59
CA PRO A 485 -18.97 -48.34 -0.25
C PRO A 485 -19.04 -47.85 -1.71
N GLY A 486 -18.40 -48.60 -2.63
CA GLY A 486 -18.29 -48.22 -4.05
C GLY A 486 -16.90 -47.71 -4.47
N ALA A 487 -15.97 -47.51 -3.53
CA ALA A 487 -14.58 -47.26 -3.85
C ALA A 487 -13.89 -48.56 -4.33
N SER A 488 -13.46 -48.60 -5.60
CA SER A 488 -12.52 -49.62 -6.08
C SER A 488 -11.16 -49.46 -5.37
N GLN A 489 -10.29 -50.49 -5.44
CA GLN A 489 -8.90 -50.43 -4.95
C GLN A 489 -8.20 -49.21 -5.57
N GLY A 490 -8.24 -48.07 -4.88
CA GLY A 490 -7.87 -46.77 -5.45
C GLY A 490 -8.51 -45.55 -4.78
N GLY A 491 -9.74 -45.69 -4.22
CA GLY A 491 -10.48 -44.58 -3.59
C GLY A 491 -11.01 -43.56 -4.60
N ILE A 492 -12.24 -43.06 -4.42
CA ILE A 492 -12.76 -41.95 -5.24
C ILE A 492 -12.04 -40.67 -4.79
N LEU A 493 -11.42 -39.92 -5.69
CA LEU A 493 -10.77 -38.65 -5.32
C LEU A 493 -11.83 -37.58 -5.05
N GLN A 494 -11.91 -37.09 -3.81
CA GLN A 494 -12.64 -35.87 -3.51
C GLN A 494 -11.70 -34.69 -3.80
N SER A 495 -12.14 -33.75 -4.62
CA SER A 495 -11.38 -32.53 -4.92
C SER A 495 -12.29 -31.33 -4.73
N SER A 496 -11.71 -30.24 -4.24
CA SER A 496 -12.38 -28.97 -4.09
C SER A 496 -11.44 -27.84 -4.49
N THR A 497 -11.97 -26.89 -5.25
CA THR A 497 -11.24 -25.78 -5.81
C THR A 497 -11.93 -24.48 -5.44
N GLY A 498 -11.15 -23.45 -5.15
CA GLY A 498 -11.63 -22.10 -4.88
C GLY A 498 -10.75 -21.08 -5.61
N LYS A 499 -11.39 -20.01 -6.08
CA LYS A 499 -10.72 -18.86 -6.67
C LYS A 499 -11.03 -17.64 -5.81
N PHE A 500 -9.99 -17.00 -5.30
CA PHE A 500 -10.09 -15.87 -4.37
C PHE A 500 -9.37 -14.65 -4.92
N ASP A 501 -9.83 -13.47 -4.53
CA ASP A 501 -9.14 -12.20 -4.81
C ASP A 501 -8.57 -11.63 -3.50
N LEU A 502 -7.25 -11.48 -3.45
CA LEU A 502 -6.55 -10.96 -2.28
C LEU A 502 -6.70 -9.43 -2.13
N LYS A 503 -7.20 -8.72 -3.15
CA LYS A 503 -7.40 -7.27 -3.11
C LYS A 503 -8.52 -6.86 -2.16
N GLU A 504 -9.60 -7.66 -2.11
CA GLU A 504 -10.81 -7.37 -1.33
C GLU A 504 -11.12 -8.48 -0.33
N PRO A 505 -10.23 -8.71 0.67
CA PRO A 505 -10.47 -9.70 1.70
C PRO A 505 -11.62 -9.30 2.61
N TYR A 506 -12.28 -10.31 3.19
CA TYR A 506 -13.25 -10.11 4.25
C TYR A 506 -12.54 -10.03 5.61
N TYR A 507 -12.41 -8.82 6.14
CA TYR A 507 -11.90 -8.61 7.50
C TYR A 507 -12.94 -9.02 8.54
N ARG A 508 -12.70 -10.15 9.19
CA ARG A 508 -13.60 -10.72 10.21
C ARG A 508 -13.11 -10.33 11.60
N MET A 509 -13.50 -9.13 12.04
CA MET A 509 -13.22 -8.70 13.40
C MET A 509 -14.16 -9.45 14.36
N SER A 510 -13.68 -10.54 14.94
CA SER A 510 -14.37 -11.16 16.07
C SER A 510 -14.41 -10.14 17.22
N GLN A 511 -15.59 -9.84 17.76
CA GLN A 511 -15.64 -9.30 19.11
C GLN A 511 -14.89 -10.31 19.99
N PRO A 512 -13.91 -9.91 20.82
CA PRO A 512 -13.23 -10.86 21.68
C PRO A 512 -14.31 -11.55 22.52
N GLN A 513 -14.51 -12.85 22.29
CA GLN A 513 -15.28 -13.66 23.21
C GLN A 513 -14.51 -13.58 24.53
N ALA A 514 -15.15 -13.03 25.57
CA ALA A 514 -14.63 -13.07 26.91
C ALA A 514 -14.41 -14.53 27.28
N TYR A 515 -13.15 -14.98 27.26
CA TYR A 515 -12.78 -16.20 27.93
C TYR A 515 -13.15 -16.01 29.40
N PRO A 516 -14.00 -16.86 30.00
CA PRO A 516 -14.16 -16.80 31.44
C PRO A 516 -12.78 -17.14 32.02
N ALA A 517 -12.14 -16.13 32.61
CA ALA A 517 -10.96 -16.34 33.43
C ALA A 517 -11.30 -17.46 34.42
N ALA A 518 -10.44 -18.47 34.49
CA ALA A 518 -10.53 -19.49 35.50
C ALA A 518 -10.68 -18.80 36.86
N GLN A 519 -11.78 -19.06 37.56
CA GLN A 519 -12.05 -18.49 38.86
C GLN A 519 -10.91 -18.87 39.81
N GLU A 520 -10.05 -17.92 40.14
CA GLU A 520 -9.15 -18.06 41.28
C GLU A 520 -10.01 -18.26 42.55
N PRO A 521 -9.65 -19.21 43.43
CA PRO A 521 -10.40 -19.42 44.66
C PRO A 521 -10.30 -18.17 45.56
N PRO A 522 -11.39 -17.77 46.23
CA PRO A 522 -11.43 -16.50 46.94
C PRO A 522 -10.49 -16.52 48.17
N LEU A 523 -9.65 -15.48 48.25
CA LEU A 523 -8.83 -15.16 49.42
C LEU A 523 -9.71 -14.84 50.65
N PRO A 524 -9.27 -15.19 51.87
CA PRO A 524 -10.06 -14.97 53.08
C PRO A 524 -10.17 -13.47 53.44
N PRO A 525 -11.31 -13.04 54.03
CA PRO A 525 -11.57 -11.63 54.28
C PRO A 525 -10.70 -11.06 55.40
N GLN A 526 -10.04 -9.92 55.13
CA GLN A 526 -9.42 -9.07 56.16
C GLN A 526 -10.47 -8.15 56.83
N PRO A 527 -10.26 -7.74 58.10
CA PRO A 527 -11.28 -7.05 58.89
C PRO A 527 -11.51 -5.61 58.45
N GLN A 528 -12.78 -5.21 58.34
CA GLN A 528 -13.21 -3.84 58.05
C GLN A 528 -12.96 -2.91 59.24
N LEU A 529 -12.23 -1.82 59.01
CA LEU A 529 -12.20 -0.66 59.90
C LEU A 529 -13.32 0.32 59.50
N ASN A 530 -14.22 0.55 60.45
CA ASN A 530 -15.34 1.49 60.36
C ASN A 530 -14.85 2.95 60.38
N PRO A 531 -15.37 3.86 59.54
CA PRO A 531 -15.07 5.28 59.64
C PRO A 531 -16.18 5.99 60.42
N GLN A 532 -15.89 6.40 61.66
CA GLN A 532 -16.54 7.55 62.30
C GLN A 532 -15.90 7.82 63.67
N GLN A 533 -15.09 8.88 63.75
CA GLN A 533 -15.08 9.84 64.86
C GLN A 533 -14.18 11.02 64.49
N ASP A 534 -14.80 12.19 64.35
CA ASP A 534 -14.15 13.50 64.31
C ASP A 534 -13.25 13.70 65.54
N ILE A 535 -12.10 14.38 65.38
CA ILE A 535 -11.61 15.45 66.27
C ILE A 535 -10.34 16.10 65.66
N GLN A 536 -10.44 17.42 65.53
CA GLN A 536 -9.46 18.52 65.45
C GLN A 536 -7.97 18.29 65.10
N ILE A 537 -7.53 19.12 64.16
CA ILE A 537 -6.16 19.48 63.80
C ILE A 537 -5.46 20.15 65.00
N GLN A 538 -4.26 19.67 65.34
CA GLN A 538 -3.18 20.49 65.87
C GLN A 538 -1.84 20.05 65.25
N SER A 539 -1.08 21.06 64.85
CA SER A 539 0.31 21.03 64.41
C SER A 539 1.24 20.58 65.53
N ASP A 540 2.31 19.85 65.18
CA ASP A 540 3.70 20.21 65.53
C ASP A 540 4.68 19.04 65.23
N ASP A 541 5.88 19.44 64.82
CA ASP A 541 7.20 18.79 64.94
C ASP A 541 7.58 17.59 64.01
N PHE A 542 8.47 17.81 63.04
CA PHE A 542 9.96 17.75 63.10
C PHE A 542 10.47 16.30 63.20
N GLU A 543 10.98 15.73 62.10
CA GLU A 543 12.41 15.53 61.78
C GLU A 543 13.02 14.25 62.41
N GLU A 544 14.05 13.74 61.72
CA GLU A 544 14.92 12.60 62.05
C GLU A 544 14.33 11.19 61.82
N GLU A 545 15.02 10.22 61.21
CA GLU A 545 16.46 10.08 61.02
C GLU A 545 16.76 9.13 59.85
N LEU A 546 17.81 9.51 59.14
CA LEU A 546 18.58 8.78 58.15
C LEU A 546 19.33 7.62 58.84
N LEU A 547 19.44 6.45 58.21
CA LEU A 547 20.71 5.70 57.97
C LEU A 547 20.58 4.16 57.96
N GLN A 548 21.50 3.60 57.17
CA GLN A 548 22.11 2.26 57.27
C GLN A 548 21.45 1.07 56.52
N GLU A 549 21.90 0.92 55.28
CA GLU A 549 22.46 -0.34 54.74
C GLU A 549 23.35 -1.08 55.77
N PRO A 550 23.53 -2.42 55.72
CA PRO A 550 24.43 -2.98 54.70
C PRO A 550 24.23 -4.45 54.24
N ALA A 551 24.86 -4.70 53.07
CA ALA A 551 25.73 -5.84 52.69
C ALA A 551 25.20 -7.28 52.60
N GLN A 552 25.21 -7.75 51.35
CA GLN A 552 25.86 -8.96 50.81
C GLN A 552 26.35 -10.05 51.79
N ASN A 553 25.94 -11.29 51.52
CA ASN A 553 26.87 -12.43 51.50
C ASN A 553 26.42 -13.52 50.53
N ALA A 554 27.41 -14.11 49.85
CA ALA A 554 27.32 -15.05 48.75
C ALA A 554 27.45 -16.52 49.19
N SER A 555 27.08 -17.41 48.26
CA SER A 555 27.34 -18.87 48.21
C SER A 555 26.51 -19.72 49.20
N THR A 556 26.05 -20.94 48.92
CA THR A 556 26.59 -22.02 48.09
C THR A 556 25.48 -23.03 47.72
N THR A 557 25.49 -23.49 46.46
CA THR A 557 25.23 -24.82 45.85
C THR A 557 24.39 -25.94 46.53
N GLN A 558 23.70 -26.70 45.64
CA GLN A 558 23.06 -28.03 45.73
C GLN A 558 21.56 -28.00 46.11
N LEU A 559 20.62 -28.53 45.32
CA LEU A 559 20.58 -29.68 44.39
C LEU A 559 19.68 -29.39 43.17
#